data_AF-A0A835X3N5-F1
#
_entry.id   AF-A0A835X3N5-F1
#
_cell.length_a   1.000
_cell.length_b   1.000
_cell.length_c   1.000
_cell.angle_alpha   90.00
_cell.angle_beta   90.00
_cell.angle_gamma   90.00
#
_symmetry.space_group_name_H-M   'P 1'
#
loop_
_entity.id
_entity.type
_entity.pdbx_description
1 polymer ?
#
loop_
_entity_poly.entity_id
_entity_poly.type
_entity_poly.pdbx_seq_one_letter_code
_entity_poly.pdbx_strand_id
1 'polypeptide(L)' 'MDKYLLIIMMFLIAGIGIVITQKNPFWPMFYAMIVGIIIITLYSSLQGRKERKALRRKRRKFKK' A
#
# COMPACT_ATOMS: atom_id res chain seq x y z
N MET A 1 -4.24 2.95 -8.38
CA MET A 1 -3.16 2.43 -7.52
C MET A 1 -2.15 1.80 -8.43
N ASP A 2 -0.88 2.18 -8.29
CA ASP A 2 0.18 1.68 -9.14
C ASP A 2 0.26 0.15 -9.03
N LYS A 3 0.50 -0.54 -10.15
CA LYS A 3 0.45 -2.02 -10.21
C LYS A 3 1.44 -2.63 -9.22
N TYR A 4 2.58 -1.97 -9.05
CA TYR A 4 3.63 -2.32 -8.10
C TYR A 4 3.15 -2.22 -6.64
N LEU A 5 2.39 -1.19 -6.31
CA LEU A 5 1.90 -0.98 -4.96
C LEU A 5 0.91 -2.07 -4.53
N LEU A 6 0.06 -2.51 -5.47
CA LEU A 6 -0.90 -3.59 -5.25
C LEU A 6 -0.19 -4.96 -5.11
N ILE A 7 0.82 -5.22 -5.94
CA ILE A 7 1.66 -6.42 -5.86
C ILE A 7 2.36 -6.50 -4.50
N ILE A 8 2.95 -5.40 -4.02
CA ILE A 8 3.65 -5.42 -2.73
C ILE A 8 2.65 -5.59 -1.57
N MET A 9 1.45 -5.01 -1.66
CA MET A 9 0.39 -5.23 -0.67
C MET A 9 -0.03 -6.70 -0.57
N MET A 10 -0.17 -7.38 -1.71
CA MET A 10 -0.51 -8.80 -1.77
C MET A 10 0.61 -9.68 -1.19
N PHE A 11 1.87 -9.31 -1.42
CA PHE A 11 3.03 -10.00 -0.86
C PHE A 11 3.11 -9.88 0.68
N LEU A 12 2.73 -8.71 1.21
CA LEU A 12 2.67 -8.44 2.65
C LEU A 12 1.58 -9.23 3.36
N ILE A 13 0.39 -9.31 2.77
CA ILE A 13 -0.71 -10.11 3.32
C ILE A 13 -0.34 -11.60 3.27
N ALA A 14 0.28 -12.06 2.18
CA ALA A 14 0.74 -13.44 2.07
C ALA A 14 1.81 -13.78 3.13
N GLY A 15 2.75 -12.88 3.40
CA GLY A 15 3.78 -13.12 4.41
C GLY A 15 3.27 -13.17 5.85
N ILE A 16 2.23 -12.40 6.18
CA ILE A 16 1.55 -12.53 7.49
C ILE A 16 0.87 -13.91 7.61
N GLY A 17 0.23 -14.39 6.55
CA GLY A 17 -0.37 -15.73 6.52
C GLY A 17 0.65 -16.84 6.72
N ILE A 18 1.84 -16.71 6.12
CA ILE A 18 2.95 -17.65 6.28
C ILE A 18 3.50 -17.63 7.72
N VAL A 19 3.60 -16.46 8.36
CA VAL A 19 4.10 -16.36 9.75
C VAL A 19 3.12 -17.01 10.74
N ILE A 20 1.81 -16.82 10.55
CA ILE A 20 0.77 -17.39 11.43
C ILE A 20 0.71 -18.93 11.34
N THR A 21 1.06 -19.48 10.19
CA THR A 21 1.04 -20.94 9.96
C THR A 21 2.32 -21.64 10.42
N GLN A 22 3.36 -20.90 10.83
CA GLN A 22 4.60 -21.48 11.34
C GLN A 22 4.55 -21.71 12.86
N LYS A 23 5.02 -22.90 13.28
CA LYS A 23 5.06 -23.35 14.69
C LYS A 23 6.03 -22.56 15.58
N ASN A 24 6.98 -21.85 14.96
CA ASN A 24 7.94 -20.99 15.65
C ASN A 24 7.98 -19.64 14.90
N PRO A 25 7.09 -18.69 15.23
CA PRO A 25 6.94 -17.47 14.45
C PRO A 25 8.21 -16.62 14.54
N PHE A 26 8.78 -16.31 13.38
CA PHE A 26 9.95 -15.46 13.28
C PHE A 26 9.54 -13.99 13.46
N TRP A 27 9.47 -13.55 14.71
CA TRP A 27 9.08 -12.19 15.11
C TRP A 27 9.77 -11.06 14.32
N PRO A 28 11.07 -11.12 13.99
CA PRO A 28 11.70 -10.08 13.18
C PRO A 28 11.04 -9.89 11.80
N MET A 29 10.59 -10.98 11.18
CA MET A 29 9.95 -10.96 9.87
C MET A 29 8.54 -10.37 9.94
N PHE A 30 7.84 -10.60 11.07
CA PHE A 30 6.55 -9.97 11.35
C PHE A 30 6.68 -8.44 11.45
N TYR A 31 7.68 -7.93 12.19
CA TYR A 31 7.91 -6.48 12.28
C TYR A 31 8.36 -5.87 10.95
N ALA A 32 9.19 -6.57 10.18
CA ALA A 32 9.59 -6.13 8.84
C ALA A 32 8.38 -5.99 7.90
N MET A 33 7.41 -6.91 7.98
CA MET A 33 6.16 -6.84 7.22
C MET A 33 5.32 -5.62 7.63
N ILE A 34 5.17 -5.37 8.94
CA ILE A 34 4.44 -4.19 9.42
C ILE A 34 5.08 -2.89 8.93
N VAL A 35 6.41 -2.78 9.00
CA VAL A 35 7.15 -1.62 8.51
C VAL A 35 6.97 -1.45 7.00
N GLY A 36 6.99 -2.56 6.24
CA GLY A 36 6.71 -2.55 4.80
C GLY A 36 5.34 -1.97 4.47
N ILE A 37 4.29 -2.40 5.17
CA ILE A 37 2.92 -1.87 5.00
C ILE A 37 2.89 -0.36 5.22
N ILE A 38 3.49 0.11 6.31
CA ILE A 38 3.48 1.53 6.71
C ILE A 38 4.14 2.40 5.64
N ILE A 39 5.32 2.00 5.13
CA ILE A 39 6.05 2.76 4.11
C ILE A 39 5.22 2.86 2.82
N ILE A 40 4.59 1.75 2.41
CA ILE A 40 3.78 1.69 1.19
C ILE A 40 2.51 2.54 1.32
N THR A 41 1.81 2.45 2.45
CA THR A 41 0.61 3.23 2.72
C THR A 41 0.93 4.72 2.74
N LEU A 42 2.06 5.13 3.32
CA LEU A 42 2.53 6.51 3.29
C LEU A 42 2.82 6.99 1.86
N TYR A 43 3.53 6.18 1.07
CA TYR A 43 3.84 6.51 -0.33
C TYR A 43 2.58 6.64 -1.19
N SER A 44 1.63 5.72 -1.02
CA SER A 44 0.32 5.72 -1.70
C SER A 44 -0.55 6.92 -1.33
N SER A 45 -0.56 7.31 -0.05
CA SER A 45 -1.31 8.47 0.45
C SER A 45 -0.87 9.77 -0.25
N LEU A 46 0.43 9.94 -0.48
CA LEU A 46 0.97 11.09 -1.18
C LEU A 46 0.54 11.12 -2.67
N GLN A 47 0.56 9.97 -3.34
CA GLN A 47 0.17 9.88 -4.75
C GLN A 47 -1.36 10.07 -4.93
N GLY A 48 -2.17 9.49 -4.05
CA GLY A 48 -3.62 9.64 -4.06
C GLY A 48 -4.09 11.09 -3.85
N ARG A 49 -3.34 11.91 -3.10
CA ARG A 49 -3.65 13.35 -2.97
C ARG A 49 -3.44 14.12 -4.28
N LYS A 50 -2.42 13.77 -5.06
CA LYS A 50 -2.17 14.39 -6.37
C LYS A 50 -3.26 14.01 -7.38
N GLU A 51 -3.64 12.74 -7.43
CA GLU A 51 -4.71 12.25 -8.33
C GLU A 51 -6.06 12.91 -8.02
N ARG A 52 -6.43 13.04 -6.74
CA ARG A 52 -7.68 13.72 -6.33
C ARG A 52 -7.71 15.19 -6.74
N LYS A 53 -6.57 15.90 -6.66
CA LYS A 53 -6.46 17.29 -7.12
C LYS A 53 -6.55 17.39 -8.65
N ALA A 54 -5.93 16.48 -9.38
CA ALA A 54 -5.99 16.42 -10.84
C ALA A 54 -7.42 16.16 -11.34
N LEU A 55 -8.14 15.22 -10.73
CA LEU A 55 -9.56 14.94 -11.01
C LEU A 55 -10.46 16.16 -10.77
N ARG A 56 -10.26 16.90 -9.68
CA ARG A 56 -11.01 18.14 -9.41
C ARG A 56 -10.72 19.23 -10.46
N ARG A 57 -9.47 19.37 -10.91
CA ARG A 57 -9.11 20.33 -11.98
C ARG A 57 -9.72 19.95 -13.32
N LYS A 58 -9.69 18.67 -13.70
CA LYS A 58 -10.33 18.18 -14.94
C LYS A 58 -11.85 18.44 -14.93
N ARG A 59 -12.53 18.18 -13.82
CA ARG A 59 -13.98 18.47 -13.67
C ARG A 59 -14.34 19.95 -13.80
N ARG A 60 -13.44 20.86 -13.39
CA ARG A 60 -13.65 22.32 -13.54
C ARG A 60 -13.44 22.80 -14.98
N LYS A 61 -12.52 22.17 -15.74
CA LYS A 61 -12.30 22.49 -17.16
C LYS A 61 -13.43 22.01 -18.07
N PHE A 62 -14.09 20.90 -17.73
CA PHE A 62 -15.18 20.33 -18.53
C PHE A 62 -16.55 21.00 -18.29
N LYS A 63 -16.66 21.89 -17.30
CA LYS A 63 -17.88 22.66 -16.98
C LYS A 63 -17.86 24.09 -17.56
N LYS A 64 -16.80 24.48 -18.25
CA LYS A 64 -16.72 25.69 -19.08
C LYS A 64 -16.82 25.26 -20.53
#